data_AF-A0A968P1Q5-F1
#
_entry.id   AF-A0A968P1Q5-F1
#
_cell.length_a   1.000
_cell.length_b   1.000
_cell.length_c   1.000
_cell.angle_alpha   90.00
_cell.angle_beta   90.00
_cell.angle_gamma   90.00
#
_symmetry.space_group_name_H-M   'P 1'
#
loop_
_entity.id
_entity.type
_entity.pdbx_description
1 polymer ?
#
loop_
_entity_poly.entity_id
_entity_poly.type
_entity_poly.pdbx_seq_one_letter_code
_entity_poly.pdbx_strand_id
1 'polypeptide(L)'
;MNGLYVFVLGGSAAIISLTGAAFSIAGLTKLFAGAPIAVGIMAAALELCKMMAASFLHRNWRQLHFIMKFYMVLAVGILMGITSMGIFGYLSYAYQTTAPN
;
A
#
# COMPACT_ATOMS: atom_id res chain seq x y z
N MET A 1 14.36 -25.40 -3.21
CA MET A 1 13.03 -24.86 -2.85
C MET A 1 12.04 -25.34 -3.89
N ASN A 2 10.97 -26.07 -3.52
CA ASN A 2 10.02 -26.57 -4.52
C ASN A 2 9.33 -25.38 -5.21
N GLY A 3 9.23 -25.40 -6.54
CA GLY A 3 8.60 -24.33 -7.33
C GLY A 3 7.17 -24.00 -6.88
N LEU A 4 6.45 -25.00 -6.35
CA LEU A 4 5.12 -24.85 -5.77
C LEU A 4 5.10 -23.88 -4.57
N TYR A 5 6.09 -23.94 -3.66
CA TYR A 5 6.13 -23.04 -2.49
C TYR A 5 6.32 -21.59 -2.90
N VAL A 6 7.14 -21.33 -3.93
CA VAL A 6 7.38 -19.97 -4.45
C VAL A 6 6.11 -19.41 -5.09
N PHE A 7 5.36 -20.23 -5.82
CA PHE A 7 4.09 -19.81 -6.42
C PHE A 7 3.03 -19.49 -5.36
N VAL A 8 2.90 -20.34 -4.33
CA VAL A 8 1.94 -20.12 -3.23
C VAL A 8 2.30 -18.85 -2.43
N LEU A 9 3.59 -18.63 -2.13
CA LEU A 9 4.05 -17.41 -1.46
C LEU A 9 3.82 -16.15 -2.29
N GLY A 10 4.08 -16.20 -3.59
CA GLY A 10 3.82 -15.07 -4.49
C GLY A 10 2.32 -14.76 -4.58
N GLY A 11 1.48 -15.79 -4.70
CA GLY A 11 0.03 -15.65 -4.73
C GLY A 11 -0.54 -15.05 -3.44
N SER A 12 -0.11 -15.54 -2.26
CA SER A 12 -0.59 -15.01 -0.99
C SER A 12 -0.15 -13.57 -0.75
N ALA A 13 1.10 -13.22 -1.11
CA ALA A 13 1.60 -11.85 -1.01
C ALA A 13 0.81 -10.88 -1.92
N ALA A 14 0.48 -11.30 -3.14
CA ALA A 14 -0.32 -10.51 -4.07
C ALA A 14 -1.74 -10.27 -3.53
N ILE A 15 -2.39 -11.30 -3.00
CA ILE A 15 -3.74 -11.19 -2.42
C ILE A 15 -3.75 -10.21 -1.25
N ILE A 16 -2.83 -10.35 -0.29
CA ILE A 16 -2.74 -9.47 0.88
C ILE A 16 -2.50 -8.01 0.46
N SER A 17 -1.65 -7.79 -0.54
CA SER A 17 -1.36 -6.43 -0.99
C SER A 17 -2.53 -5.80 -1.77
N LEU A 18 -3.24 -6.59 -2.58
CA LEU A 18 -4.40 -6.10 -3.34
C LEU A 18 -5.57 -5.76 -2.41
N THR A 19 -5.84 -6.58 -1.40
CA THR A 19 -6.90 -6.27 -0.43
C THR A 19 -6.55 -5.02 0.37
N GLY A 20 -5.31 -4.89 0.84
CA GLY A 20 -4.83 -3.68 1.51
C GLY A 20 -4.95 -2.42 0.65
N ALA A 21 -4.59 -2.52 -0.63
CA ALA A 21 -4.73 -1.42 -1.58
C ALA A 21 -6.20 -1.01 -1.79
N ALA A 22 -7.11 -1.98 -1.93
CA ALA A 22 -8.54 -1.71 -2.10
C ALA A 22 -9.14 -0.93 -0.91
N PHE A 23 -8.83 -1.36 0.32
CA PHE A 23 -9.28 -0.64 1.53
C PHE A 23 -8.64 0.74 1.66
N SER A 24 -7.36 0.88 1.30
CA SER A 24 -6.69 2.16 1.34
C SER A 24 -7.27 3.18 0.37
N ILE A 25 -7.50 2.77 -0.89
CA ILE A 25 -8.13 3.60 -1.93
C ILE A 25 -9.55 4.00 -1.49
N ALA A 26 -10.32 3.04 -0.97
CA ALA A 26 -11.67 3.32 -0.48
C ALA A 26 -11.69 4.33 0.68
N GLY A 27 -10.71 4.29 1.59
CA GLY A 27 -10.66 5.25 2.69
C GLY A 27 -10.10 6.61 2.31
N LEU A 28 -9.07 6.69 1.46
CA LEU A 28 -8.56 7.98 0.96
C LEU A 28 -9.62 8.75 0.16
N THR A 29 -10.43 8.05 -0.64
CA THR A 29 -11.54 8.68 -1.38
C THR A 29 -12.66 9.18 -0.47
N LYS A 30 -12.85 8.57 0.71
CA LYS A 30 -13.78 9.05 1.74
C LYS A 30 -13.22 10.26 2.50
N LEU A 31 -11.90 10.30 2.73
CA LEU A 31 -11.24 11.45 3.37
C LEU A 31 -11.27 12.71 2.49
N PHE A 32 -11.20 12.55 1.17
CA PHE A 32 -11.20 13.67 0.21
C PHE A 32 -12.43 13.61 -0.71
N ALA A 33 -13.62 13.78 -0.12
CA ALA A 33 -14.91 13.67 -0.81
C ALA A 33 -15.11 14.68 -1.96
N GLY A 34 -14.30 15.75 -2.02
CA GLY A 34 -14.37 16.75 -3.09
C GLY A 34 -13.88 16.28 -4.47
N ALA A 35 -13.06 15.22 -4.55
CA ALA A 35 -12.51 14.73 -5.83
C ALA A 35 -12.21 13.21 -5.79
N PRO A 36 -13.22 12.35 -5.60
CA PRO A 36 -13.01 10.92 -5.31
C PRO A 36 -12.34 10.16 -6.45
N ILE A 37 -12.63 10.50 -7.71
CA ILE A 37 -12.03 9.82 -8.88
C ILE A 37 -10.53 10.14 -8.98
N ALA A 38 -10.16 11.41 -8.86
CA ALA A 38 -8.76 11.84 -8.93
C ALA A 38 -7.94 11.23 -7.78
N VAL A 39 -8.48 11.26 -6.56
CA VAL A 39 -7.84 10.68 -5.37
C VAL A 39 -7.74 9.16 -5.49
N GLY A 40 -8.75 8.50 -6.05
CA GLY A 40 -8.74 7.06 -6.27
C GLY A 40 -7.64 6.62 -7.24
N ILE A 41 -7.48 7.32 -8.36
CA ILE A 41 -6.43 7.04 -9.35
C ILE A 41 -5.04 7.29 -8.74
N MET A 42 -4.88 8.41 -8.02
CA MET A 42 -3.62 8.71 -7.32
C MET A 42 -3.28 7.64 -6.29
N ALA A 43 -4.22 7.26 -5.43
CA ALA A 43 -4.03 6.23 -4.41
C ALA A 43 -3.66 4.87 -5.03
N ALA A 44 -4.31 4.49 -6.14
CA ALA A 44 -3.96 3.27 -6.86
C ALA A 44 -2.52 3.32 -7.40
N ALA A 45 -2.08 4.44 -7.95
CA ALA A 45 -0.71 4.62 -8.41
C ALA A 45 0.31 4.54 -7.26
N LEU A 46 0.00 5.15 -6.11
CA LEU A 46 0.86 5.11 -4.91
C LEU A 46 1.05 3.69 -4.37
N GLU A 47 -0.03 2.91 -4.30
CA GLU A 47 0.02 1.51 -3.84
C GLU A 47 0.86 0.62 -4.77
N LEU A 48 0.69 0.77 -6.09
CA LEU A 48 1.49 0.02 -7.08
C LEU A 48 2.97 0.40 -7.02
N CYS A 49 3.27 1.70 -6.91
CA CYS A 49 4.64 2.19 -6.85
C CYS A 49 5.37 1.67 -5.60
N LYS A 50 4.68 1.61 -4.45
CA LYS A 50 5.21 1.02 -3.21
C LYS A 50 5.61 -0.44 -3.38
N MET A 51 4.78 -1.28 -4.00
CA MET A 51 5.10 -2.69 -4.24
C MET A 51 6.33 -2.85 -5.16
N MET A 52 6.40 -2.06 -6.24
CA MET A 52 7.54 -2.07 -7.14
C MET A 52 8.83 -1.60 -6.46
N ALA A 53 8.77 -0.52 -5.68
CA ALA A 53 9.92 0.01 -4.94
C ALA A 53 10.41 -0.99 -3.88
N ALA A 54 9.52 -1.66 -3.15
CA ALA A 54 9.86 -2.70 -2.20
C ALA A 54 10.55 -3.90 -2.89
N SER A 55 10.03 -4.32 -4.05
CA SER A 55 10.62 -5.40 -4.85
C SER A 55 12.02 -5.02 -5.37
N PHE A 56 12.18 -3.79 -5.87
CA PHE A 56 13.45 -3.26 -6.34
C PHE A 56 14.50 -3.19 -5.23
N LEU A 57 14.10 -2.68 -4.06
CA LEU A 57 14.96 -2.56 -2.88
C LEU A 57 15.41 -3.95 -2.39
N HIS A 58 14.50 -4.92 -2.38
CA HIS A 58 14.82 -6.30 -2.01
C HIS A 58 15.83 -6.93 -2.98
N ARG A 59 15.63 -6.76 -4.29
CA ARG A 59 16.50 -7.34 -5.32
C ARG A 59 17.89 -6.72 -5.34
N ASN A 60 17.99 -5.40 -5.16
CA ASN A 60 19.26 -4.67 -5.25
C ASN A 60 19.91 -4.40 -3.88
N TRP A 61 19.46 -5.08 -2.82
CA TRP A 61 19.90 -4.83 -1.45
C TRP A 61 21.42 -4.88 -1.25
N ARG A 62 22.13 -5.78 -1.95
CA ARG A 62 23.60 -5.90 -1.85
C ARG A 62 24.36 -4.94 -2.76
N GLN A 63 23.72 -4.40 -3.80
CA GLN A 63 24.38 -3.56 -4.81
C GLN A 63 24.26 -2.05 -4.52
N LEU A 64 23.24 -1.62 -3.78
CA LEU A 64 23.05 -0.19 -3.46
C LEU A 64 24.08 0.34 -2.44
N HIS A 65 24.44 1.61 -2.56
CA HIS A 65 25.15 2.38 -1.53
C HIS A 65 24.25 2.63 -0.32
N PHE A 66 24.85 2.75 0.88
CA PHE A 66 24.13 2.87 2.15
C PHE A 66 23.09 4.02 2.17
N ILE A 67 23.44 5.19 1.61
CA ILE A 67 22.55 6.36 1.53
C ILE A 67 21.30 6.05 0.68
N MET A 68 21.47 5.41 -0.48
CA MET A 68 20.35 5.07 -1.35
C MET A 68 19.44 3.99 -0.74
N LYS A 69 20.01 3.04 0.01
CA LYS A 69 19.19 2.07 0.76
C LYS A 69 18.31 2.78 1.77
N PHE A 70 18.88 3.70 2.55
CA PHE A 70 18.14 4.46 3.56
C PHE A 70 17.01 5.28 2.92
N TYR A 71 17.29 5.99 1.83
CA TYR A 71 16.28 6.75 1.08
C TYR A 71 15.13 5.86 0.59
N MET A 72 15.44 4.72 -0.02
CA MET A 72 14.43 3.77 -0.51
C MET A 72 13.60 3.16 0.63
N VAL A 73 14.23 2.76 1.73
CA VAL A 73 13.53 2.25 2.91
C VAL A 73 12.58 3.32 3.47
N LEU A 74 13.06 4.55 3.60
CA LEU A 74 12.26 5.67 4.10
C LEU A 74 11.09 6.00 3.15
N ALA A 75 11.32 6.01 1.84
CA ALA A 75 10.28 6.23 0.84
C ALA A 75 9.19 5.14 0.89
N VAL A 76 9.58 3.86 0.96
CA VAL A 76 8.63 2.75 1.14
C VAL A 76 7.90 2.88 2.48
N GLY A 77 8.57 3.28 3.55
CA GLY A 77 7.96 3.53 4.86
C GLY A 77 6.92 4.64 4.84
N ILE A 78 7.19 5.76 4.17
CA ILE A 78 6.22 6.85 3.97
C ILE A 78 5.01 6.35 3.19
N LEU A 79 5.23 5.61 2.10
CA LEU A 79 4.14 5.03 1.31
C LEU A 79 3.30 4.05 2.15
N MET A 80 3.91 3.25 3.02
CA MET A 80 3.18 2.40 3.99
C MET A 80 2.35 3.23 4.98
N GLY A 81 2.85 4.38 5.41
CA GLY A 81 2.11 5.33 6.24
C GLY A 81 0.85 5.85 5.55
N ILE A 82 0.97 6.24 4.28
CA ILE A 82 -0.18 6.67 3.45
C ILE A 82 -1.20 5.54 3.32
N THR A 83 -0.76 4.31 3.06
CA THR A 83 -1.65 3.13 2.98
C THR A 83 -2.44 2.95 4.27
N SER A 84 -1.75 3.06 5.41
CA SER A 84 -2.32 2.90 6.74
C SER A 84 -3.35 3.98 7.06
N MET A 85 -3.06 5.24 6.70
CA MET A 85 -4.03 6.33 6.79
C MET A 85 -5.27 6.06 5.93
N GLY A 86 -5.09 5.52 4.72
CA GLY A 86 -6.23 5.11 3.88
C GLY A 86 -7.08 4.04 4.54
N ILE A 87 -6.49 2.96 5.06
CA ILE A 87 -7.25 1.90 5.75
C ILE A 87 -7.98 2.48 6.99
N PHE A 88 -7.31 3.33 7.77
CA PHE A 88 -7.91 4.03 8.90
C PHE A 88 -9.08 4.93 8.47
N GLY A 89 -8.96 5.64 7.35
CA GLY A 89 -10.04 6.45 6.79
C GLY A 89 -11.28 5.61 6.43
N TYR A 90 -11.07 4.40 5.91
CA TYR A 90 -12.17 3.48 5.60
C TYR A 90 -12.84 2.96 6.87
N LEU A 91 -12.05 2.48 7.83
CA LEU A 91 -12.57 1.94 9.09
C LEU A 91 -13.28 3.01 9.91
N SER A 92 -12.68 4.19 10.09
CA SER A 92 -13.27 5.29 10.86
C SER A 92 -14.59 5.79 10.27
N TYR A 93 -14.73 5.79 8.94
CA TYR A 93 -16.01 6.07 8.28
C TYR A 93 -17.04 4.97 8.57
N ALA A 94 -16.67 3.68 8.45
CA ALA A 94 -17.57 2.56 8.72
C ALA A 94 -18.05 2.54 10.19
N TYR A 95 -17.18 2.90 11.14
CA TYR A 95 -17.53 3.07 12.55
C TYR A 95 -18.55 4.20 12.76
N GLN A 96 -18.33 5.35 12.15
CA GLN A 96 -19.25 6.50 12.25
C GLN A 96 -20.62 6.20 11.64
N THR A 97 -20.68 5.46 10.54
CA THR A 97 -21.98 5.07 9.93
C THR A 97 -22.75 4.04 10.76
N THR A 98 -22.09 3.28 11.63
CA THR A 98 -22.70 2.21 12.45
C THR A 98 -23.07 2.67 13.86
N ALA A 99 -22.49 3.79 14.33
CA ALA A 99 -22.87 4.44 15.57
C ALA A 99 -23.67 5.73 15.29
N PRO A 100 -24.93 5.63 14.80
CA PRO A 100 -25.79 6.79 14.64
C PRO A 100 -26.21 7.29 16.03
N ASN A 101 -25.74 8.48 16.40
CA ASN A 101 -26.41 9.35 17.37
C ASN A 101 -27.02 10.51 16.60
#